data_AF-A0A2N7S0U5-F1
#
_entry.id   AF-A0A2N7S0U5-F1
#
_cell.length_a   1.000
_cell.length_b   1.000
_cell.length_c   1.000
_cell.angle_alpha   90.00
_cell.angle_beta   90.00
_cell.angle_gamma   90.00
#
_symmetry.space_group_name_H-M   'P 1'
#
loop_
_entity.id
_entity.type
_entity.pdbx_description
1 polymer ?
#
loop_
_entity_poly.entity_id
_entity_poly.type
_entity_poly.pdbx_seq_one_letter_code
_entity_poly.pdbx_strand_id
1 'polypeptide(L)'
;MDRSLNDGRHFGPYGQELFEDHVSQLLEGGGLMRRLGNAHAPRVGWADLSARIGRNDKPGVLFAAVITGALSDRELRRGLEDTWTTCEWPGRAADHEVWVQLFELAGVDEDHYLHETEVRDRARLPGTVQLFRAAAEGHQTGLSWTTSFERAHWFATRLGAIGGRHHEIYEATVQREAVLASFHKTRSEHEYVIDTGRLDRVIPDIVEPAVWEHLLEEGDRPRPTDQ
;
A
#
# COMPACT_ATOMS: atom_id res chain seq x y z
N MET A 1 -28.88 26.63 -24.63
CA MET A 1 -27.61 27.33 -24.42
C MET A 1 -26.69 26.39 -23.67
N ASP A 2 -25.57 26.11 -24.30
CA ASP A 2 -24.47 25.25 -23.92
C ASP A 2 -23.64 25.86 -22.77
N ARG A 3 -23.09 25.00 -21.89
CA ARG A 3 -21.65 24.95 -21.59
C ARG A 3 -21.30 23.71 -20.75
N SER A 4 -20.77 22.73 -21.48
CA SER A 4 -19.67 21.82 -21.13
C SER A 4 -18.68 22.36 -20.07
N LEU A 5 -18.25 21.47 -19.15
CA LEU A 5 -16.84 21.04 -18.96
C LEU A 5 -16.77 20.10 -17.74
N ASN A 6 -17.14 18.83 -17.95
CA ASN A 6 -16.68 17.71 -17.14
C ASN A 6 -15.69 16.95 -18.01
N ASP A 7 -14.40 17.25 -17.86
CA ASP A 7 -13.31 16.47 -18.44
C ASP A 7 -12.37 16.05 -17.31
N GLY A 8 -12.95 15.32 -16.35
CA GLY A 8 -12.20 14.34 -15.60
C GLY A 8 -11.87 13.23 -16.57
N ARG A 9 -10.65 13.25 -17.13
CA ARG A 9 -10.14 12.15 -17.96
C ARG A 9 -10.04 10.90 -17.09
N HIS A 10 -11.15 10.19 -16.98
CA HIS A 10 -11.13 8.78 -16.64
C HIS A 10 -10.39 8.07 -17.75
N PHE A 11 -9.27 7.44 -17.42
CA PHE A 11 -8.78 6.33 -18.23
C PHE A 11 -9.91 5.30 -18.25
N GLY A 12 -10.52 5.08 -19.42
CA GLY A 12 -11.47 3.99 -19.59
C GLY A 12 -10.79 2.65 -19.30
N PRO A 13 -11.55 1.57 -19.09
CA PRO A 13 -11.01 0.26 -18.72
C PRO A 13 -9.88 -0.21 -19.67
N TYR A 14 -9.99 0.10 -20.97
CA TYR A 14 -8.97 -0.19 -21.98
C TYR A 14 -7.65 0.62 -21.85
N GLY A 15 -7.69 1.81 -21.26
CA GLY A 15 -6.51 2.65 -21.04
C GLY A 15 -5.74 2.28 -19.77
N GLN A 16 -6.44 1.69 -18.81
CA GLN A 16 -5.84 1.15 -17.59
C GLN A 16 -5.15 -0.19 -17.89
N GLU A 17 -5.82 -1.09 -18.62
CA GLU A 17 -5.30 -2.41 -19.00
C GLU A 17 -4.04 -2.30 -19.90
N LEU A 18 -4.02 -1.39 -20.89
CA LEU A 18 -2.82 -1.15 -21.72
C LEU A 18 -1.67 -0.47 -20.97
N PHE A 19 -1.98 0.34 -19.95
CA PHE A 19 -0.97 0.96 -19.10
C PHE A 19 -0.39 -0.07 -18.14
N GLU A 20 -1.23 -0.91 -17.54
CA GLU A 20 -0.87 -2.02 -16.65
C GLU A 20 -0.06 -3.09 -17.38
N ASP A 21 -0.45 -3.46 -18.61
CA ASP A 21 0.34 -4.36 -19.47
C ASP A 21 1.70 -3.74 -19.82
N HIS A 22 1.77 -2.44 -20.10
CA HIS A 22 3.03 -1.79 -20.44
C HIS A 22 3.94 -1.62 -19.23
N VAL A 23 3.37 -1.31 -18.06
CA VAL A 23 4.08 -1.26 -16.78
C VAL A 23 4.61 -2.63 -16.40
N SER A 24 3.76 -3.66 -16.47
CA SER A 24 4.14 -5.03 -16.17
C SER A 24 5.19 -5.54 -17.15
N GLN A 25 5.05 -5.32 -18.47
CA GLN A 25 6.08 -5.69 -19.46
C GLN A 25 7.40 -4.91 -19.28
N LEU A 26 7.35 -3.66 -18.82
CA LEU A 26 8.55 -2.86 -18.51
C LEU A 26 9.25 -3.33 -17.23
N LEU A 27 8.51 -3.94 -16.29
CA LEU A 27 9.02 -4.37 -14.99
C LEU A 27 9.35 -5.87 -14.92
N GLU A 28 8.66 -6.72 -15.69
CA GLU A 28 8.88 -8.17 -15.84
C GLU A 28 10.16 -8.51 -16.63
N GLY A 29 10.77 -7.52 -17.28
CA GLY A 29 12.05 -7.61 -17.99
C GLY A 29 13.27 -7.76 -17.07
N GLY A 30 13.19 -8.66 -16.09
CA GLY A 30 14.19 -9.07 -15.10
C GLY A 30 15.58 -8.47 -15.28
N GLY A 31 15.87 -7.41 -14.51
CA GLY A 31 17.23 -6.97 -14.22
C GLY A 31 17.80 -5.81 -15.06
N LEU A 32 17.08 -5.23 -16.02
CA LEU A 32 17.66 -4.18 -16.86
C LEU A 32 17.37 -2.75 -16.37
N MET A 33 17.93 -2.36 -15.21
CA MET A 33 18.40 -0.98 -14.91
C MET A 33 19.03 -0.84 -13.52
N ARG A 34 19.86 -1.80 -13.11
CA ARG A 34 20.98 -1.47 -12.22
C ARG A 34 21.89 -0.50 -12.99
N ARG A 35 21.59 0.81 -12.90
CA ARG A 35 22.29 1.93 -13.56
C ARG A 35 22.20 1.93 -15.11
N LEU A 36 21.23 2.64 -15.69
CA LEU A 36 21.61 3.54 -16.78
C LEU A 36 21.83 4.92 -16.18
N GLY A 37 23.07 5.35 -16.30
CA GLY A 37 23.50 6.65 -15.87
C GLY A 37 22.77 7.70 -16.68
N ASN A 38 21.84 8.39 -16.03
CA ASN A 38 21.54 9.76 -16.41
C ASN A 38 21.76 10.61 -15.17
N ALA A 39 23.04 10.92 -14.92
CA ALA A 39 23.47 11.80 -13.83
C ALA A 39 22.97 13.26 -13.99
N HIS A 40 22.10 13.55 -14.96
CA HIS A 40 21.72 14.89 -15.39
C HIS A 40 20.23 15.08 -15.74
N ALA A 41 19.35 14.08 -15.52
CA ALA A 41 17.91 14.38 -15.56
C ALA A 41 17.56 15.22 -14.31
N PRO A 42 16.91 16.40 -14.44
CA PRO A 42 16.49 17.17 -13.28
C PRO A 42 15.53 16.30 -12.45
N ARG A 43 15.99 15.88 -11.27
CA ARG A 43 15.20 15.08 -10.34
C ARG A 43 14.12 15.99 -9.77
N VAL A 44 12.88 15.77 -10.17
CA VAL A 44 11.73 16.55 -9.70
C VAL A 44 11.37 16.07 -8.31
N GLY A 45 11.01 16.99 -7.41
CA GLY A 45 10.49 16.63 -6.10
C GLY A 45 9.10 16.00 -6.23
N TRP A 46 8.80 14.97 -5.45
CA TRP A 46 7.46 14.38 -5.39
C TRP A 46 6.41 15.45 -5.05
N ALA A 47 6.75 16.35 -4.12
CA ALA A 47 5.87 17.45 -3.73
C ALA A 47 5.51 18.37 -4.91
N ASP A 48 6.43 18.60 -5.84
CA ASP A 48 6.17 19.43 -7.02
C ASP A 48 5.25 18.71 -8.01
N LEU A 49 5.44 17.40 -8.19
CA LEU A 49 4.62 16.56 -9.07
C LEU A 49 3.19 16.40 -8.53
N SER A 50 3.03 16.23 -7.22
CA SER A 50 1.75 15.92 -6.60
C SER A 50 0.97 17.15 -6.10
N ALA A 51 1.58 18.35 -6.08
CA ALA A 51 0.99 19.57 -5.50
C ALA A 51 -0.42 19.93 -5.99
N ARG A 52 -0.77 19.55 -7.22
CA ARG A 52 -2.05 19.88 -7.87
C ARG A 52 -2.87 18.66 -8.24
N ILE A 53 -2.48 17.51 -7.72
CA ILE A 53 -3.06 16.22 -8.09
C ILE A 53 -4.01 15.80 -6.98
N GLY A 54 -5.24 15.41 -7.37
CA GLY A 54 -6.19 14.83 -6.43
C GLY A 54 -5.60 13.57 -5.80
N ARG A 55 -5.94 13.28 -4.54
CA ARG A 55 -5.34 12.13 -3.81
C ARG A 55 -5.51 10.80 -4.55
N ASN A 56 -6.63 10.61 -5.24
CA ASN A 56 -6.94 9.41 -6.00
C ASN A 56 -6.23 9.36 -7.37
N ASP A 57 -5.68 10.47 -7.85
CA ASP A 57 -4.92 10.54 -9.11
C ASP A 57 -3.40 10.39 -8.89
N LYS A 58 -2.94 10.43 -7.63
CA LYS A 58 -1.52 10.29 -7.27
C LYS A 58 -0.87 8.98 -7.75
N PRO A 59 -1.55 7.80 -7.71
CA PRO A 59 -0.96 6.57 -8.22
C PRO A 59 -0.50 6.68 -9.67
N GLY A 60 -1.34 7.21 -10.56
CA GLY A 60 -0.99 7.39 -11.97
C GLY A 60 0.22 8.30 -12.16
N VAL A 61 0.33 9.38 -11.37
CA VAL A 61 1.48 10.29 -11.42
C VAL A 61 2.75 9.63 -10.88
N LEU A 62 2.66 8.85 -9.79
CA LEU A 62 3.78 8.09 -9.25
C LEU A 62 4.31 7.09 -10.29
N PHE A 63 3.41 6.32 -10.90
CA PHE A 63 3.80 5.31 -11.89
C PHE A 63 4.48 5.95 -13.10
N ALA A 64 3.90 7.02 -13.66
CA ALA A 64 4.51 7.75 -14.76
C ALA A 64 5.90 8.30 -14.40
N ALA A 65 6.07 8.84 -13.19
CA ALA A 65 7.34 9.38 -12.72
C ALA A 65 8.41 8.28 -12.51
N VAL A 66 8.00 7.08 -12.09
CA VAL A 66 8.89 5.90 -11.99
C VAL A 66 9.30 5.41 -13.36
N ILE A 67 8.35 5.19 -14.27
CA ILE A 67 8.60 4.70 -15.64
C ILE A 67 9.56 5.63 -16.39
N THR A 68 9.41 6.95 -16.21
CA THR A 68 10.25 7.96 -16.86
C THR A 68 11.59 8.20 -16.15
N GLY A 69 11.83 7.58 -14.99
CA GLY A 69 13.04 7.79 -14.20
C GLY A 69 13.16 9.22 -13.63
N ALA A 70 12.05 9.92 -13.43
CA ALA A 70 12.02 11.30 -12.98
C ALA A 70 12.34 11.48 -11.49
N LEU A 71 12.11 10.44 -10.69
CA LEU A 71 12.29 10.45 -9.24
C LEU A 71 13.67 9.95 -8.82
N SER A 72 14.22 10.55 -7.78
CA SER A 72 15.27 9.90 -6.98
C SER A 72 14.68 8.81 -6.09
N ASP A 73 15.49 7.87 -5.60
CA ASP A 73 15.04 6.85 -4.65
C ASP A 73 14.37 7.46 -3.40
N ARG A 74 14.87 8.62 -2.95
CA ARG A 74 14.27 9.38 -1.84
C ARG A 74 12.89 9.93 -2.20
N GLU A 75 12.74 10.47 -3.40
CA GLU A 75 11.46 11.02 -3.86
C GLU A 75 10.47 9.91 -4.24
N LEU A 76 10.95 8.76 -4.70
CA LEU A 76 10.14 7.55 -4.86
C LEU A 76 9.55 7.10 -3.53
N ARG A 77 10.37 6.97 -2.48
CA ARG A 77 9.89 6.58 -1.14
C ARG A 77 8.85 7.55 -0.58
N ARG A 78 9.07 8.86 -0.76
CA ARG A 78 8.08 9.90 -0.40
C ARG A 78 6.81 9.79 -1.21
N GLY A 79 6.94 9.54 -2.51
CA GLY A 79 5.81 9.36 -3.40
C GLY A 79 4.99 8.13 -3.07
N LEU A 80 5.65 7.03 -2.71
CA LEU A 80 4.99 5.80 -2.25
C LEU A 80 4.22 6.02 -0.96
N GLU A 81 4.87 6.56 0.08
CA GLU A 81 4.21 6.88 1.34
C GLU A 81 2.97 7.76 1.12
N ASP A 82 3.14 8.90 0.45
CA ASP A 82 2.06 9.87 0.24
C ASP A 82 0.95 9.30 -0.65
N THR A 83 1.29 8.57 -1.71
CA THR A 83 0.29 7.94 -2.59
C THR A 83 -0.50 6.87 -1.85
N TRP A 84 0.20 5.95 -1.18
CA TRP A 84 -0.40 4.82 -0.50
C TRP A 84 -1.31 5.27 0.65
N THR A 85 -0.82 6.19 1.50
CA THR A 85 -1.54 6.61 2.70
C THR A 85 -2.61 7.68 2.45
N THR A 86 -2.65 8.32 1.28
CA THR A 86 -3.65 9.37 0.99
C THR A 86 -4.68 9.00 -0.06
N CYS A 87 -4.39 8.03 -0.94
CA CYS A 87 -5.36 7.45 -1.85
C CYS A 87 -6.41 6.67 -1.05
N GLU A 88 -7.69 6.79 -1.41
CA GLU A 88 -8.76 6.11 -0.67
C GLU A 88 -8.71 4.58 -0.84
N TRP A 89 -8.24 4.11 -2.01
CA TRP A 89 -8.18 2.70 -2.36
C TRP A 89 -6.92 2.40 -3.20
N PRO A 90 -5.70 2.55 -2.66
CA PRO A 90 -4.46 2.45 -3.45
C PRO A 90 -4.33 1.09 -4.15
N GLY A 91 -4.75 0.00 -3.50
CA GLY A 91 -4.75 -1.34 -4.09
C GLY A 91 -5.73 -1.56 -5.24
N ARG A 92 -6.56 -0.57 -5.61
CA ARG A 92 -7.37 -0.60 -6.84
C ARG A 92 -6.74 0.17 -8.00
N ALA A 93 -5.68 0.91 -7.74
CA ALA A 93 -5.04 1.76 -8.75
C ALA A 93 -4.02 0.99 -9.61
N ALA A 94 -3.59 -0.18 -9.17
CA ALA A 94 -2.77 -1.13 -9.92
C ALA A 94 -2.86 -2.51 -9.28
N ASP A 95 -2.45 -3.52 -10.03
CA ASP A 95 -2.36 -4.90 -9.56
C ASP A 95 -1.31 -5.08 -8.46
N HIS A 96 -1.46 -6.19 -7.74
CA HIS A 96 -0.58 -6.58 -6.63
C HIS A 96 0.91 -6.54 -7.03
N GLU A 97 1.25 -7.14 -8.17
CA GLU A 97 2.64 -7.27 -8.64
C GLU A 97 3.28 -5.91 -8.94
N VAL A 98 2.53 -4.98 -9.55
CA VAL A 98 3.00 -3.61 -9.82
C VAL A 98 3.37 -2.89 -8.52
N TRP A 99 2.53 -3.04 -7.48
CA TRP A 99 2.84 -2.45 -6.18
C TRP A 99 4.07 -3.08 -5.53
N VAL A 100 4.19 -4.41 -5.55
CA VAL A 100 5.38 -5.12 -5.03
C VAL A 100 6.64 -4.61 -5.71
N GLN A 101 6.65 -4.53 -7.04
CA GLN A 101 7.79 -4.03 -7.82
C GLN A 101 8.14 -2.57 -7.48
N LEU A 102 7.15 -1.72 -7.19
CA LEU A 102 7.42 -0.34 -6.76
C LEU A 102 8.09 -0.29 -5.38
N PHE A 103 7.68 -1.14 -4.44
CA PHE A 103 8.37 -1.27 -3.16
C PHE A 103 9.80 -1.79 -3.34
N GLU A 104 10.02 -2.76 -4.24
CA GLU A 104 11.36 -3.25 -4.58
C GLU A 104 12.24 -2.15 -5.17
N LEU A 105 11.72 -1.35 -6.11
CA LEU A 105 12.41 -0.18 -6.66
C LEU A 105 12.73 0.88 -5.60
N ALA A 106 11.92 0.95 -4.54
CA ALA A 106 12.16 1.85 -3.41
C ALA A 106 13.25 1.36 -2.44
N GLY A 107 13.78 0.15 -2.66
CA GLY A 107 14.84 -0.48 -1.88
C GLY A 107 14.35 -1.53 -0.90
N VAL A 108 13.15 -2.09 -1.08
CA VAL A 108 12.68 -3.28 -0.34
C VAL A 108 13.28 -4.52 -0.98
N ASP A 109 13.89 -5.39 -0.18
CA ASP A 109 14.48 -6.66 -0.63
C ASP A 109 14.37 -7.72 0.48
N GLU A 110 15.10 -8.84 0.36
CA GLU A 110 15.08 -9.91 1.37
C GLU A 110 15.45 -9.41 2.78
N ASP A 111 16.38 -8.47 2.88
CA ASP A 111 16.94 -7.98 4.15
C ASP A 111 16.32 -6.66 4.61
N HIS A 112 15.62 -5.94 3.73
CA HIS A 112 15.14 -4.58 4.01
C HIS A 112 13.67 -4.36 3.69
N TYR A 113 13.00 -3.57 4.54
CA TYR A 113 11.63 -3.10 4.35
C TYR A 113 11.57 -1.57 4.40
N LEU A 114 10.47 -1.00 3.91
CA LEU A 114 10.25 0.45 3.96
C LEU A 114 9.55 0.85 5.27
N HIS A 115 10.18 1.70 6.07
CA HIS A 115 9.55 2.31 7.24
C HIS A 115 9.39 3.81 7.00
N GLU A 116 8.15 4.26 6.83
CA GLU A 116 7.84 5.61 6.34
C GLU A 116 8.55 5.87 5.00
N THR A 117 9.61 6.70 4.99
CA THR A 117 10.41 7.00 3.79
C THR A 117 11.83 6.48 3.86
N GLU A 118 12.13 5.65 4.87
CA GLU A 118 13.46 5.10 5.14
C GLU A 118 13.48 3.60 4.92
N VAL A 119 14.49 3.12 4.19
CA VAL A 119 14.78 1.69 4.10
C VAL A 119 15.42 1.25 5.41
N ARG A 120 14.92 0.16 6.01
CA ARG A 120 15.39 -0.37 7.28
C ARG A 120 15.63 -1.86 7.21
N ASP A 121 16.58 -2.31 8.01
CA ASP A 121 16.86 -3.72 8.23
C ASP A 121 15.64 -4.42 8.84
N ARG A 122 15.22 -5.50 8.19
CA ARG A 122 14.07 -6.35 8.54
C ARG A 122 14.28 -7.10 9.87
N ALA A 123 15.52 -7.25 10.33
CA ALA A 123 15.85 -7.73 11.67
C ALA A 123 15.20 -6.88 12.80
N ARG A 124 14.83 -5.62 12.50
CA ARG A 124 14.13 -4.73 13.44
C ARG A 124 12.66 -5.08 13.67
N LEU A 125 12.05 -5.87 12.80
CA LEU A 125 10.71 -6.41 13.00
C LEU A 125 10.78 -7.64 13.94
N PRO A 126 9.69 -8.00 14.63
CA PRO A 126 9.60 -9.30 15.27
C PRO A 126 9.61 -10.42 14.22
N GLY A 127 9.89 -11.67 14.63
CA GLY A 127 9.90 -12.85 13.72
C GLY A 127 8.63 -12.97 12.90
N THR A 128 7.52 -12.81 13.61
CA THR A 128 6.18 -12.80 13.07
C THR A 128 5.42 -11.58 13.58
N VAL A 129 4.50 -11.06 12.77
CA VAL A 129 3.62 -9.96 13.12
C VAL A 129 2.18 -10.44 13.03
N GLN A 130 1.40 -10.25 14.09
CA GLN A 130 -0.05 -10.46 14.04
C GLN A 130 -0.70 -9.24 13.39
N LEU A 131 -1.49 -9.47 12.34
CA LEU A 131 -2.11 -8.44 11.54
C LEU A 131 -3.60 -8.70 11.33
N PHE A 132 -4.35 -7.61 11.18
CA PHE A 132 -5.78 -7.58 10.92
C PHE A 132 -6.09 -6.76 9.69
N ARG A 133 -7.15 -7.12 8.97
CA ARG A 133 -7.64 -6.39 7.80
C ARG A 133 -9.15 -6.43 7.76
N ALA A 134 -9.79 -5.28 7.63
CA ALA A 134 -11.19 -5.22 7.28
C ALA A 134 -11.36 -5.22 5.76
N ALA A 135 -12.14 -6.15 5.23
CA ALA A 135 -12.42 -6.24 3.80
C ALA A 135 -13.80 -6.86 3.54
N ALA A 136 -14.38 -6.54 2.39
CA ALA A 136 -15.50 -7.32 1.88
C ALA A 136 -15.01 -8.68 1.36
N GLU A 137 -15.90 -9.67 1.32
CA GLU A 137 -15.64 -10.99 0.72
C GLU A 137 -15.03 -10.84 -0.69
N GLY A 138 -13.96 -11.59 -0.95
CA GLY A 138 -13.19 -11.52 -2.20
C GLY A 138 -12.04 -10.50 -2.20
N HIS A 139 -11.89 -9.68 -1.14
CA HIS A 139 -10.81 -8.69 -0.99
C HIS A 139 -9.91 -8.94 0.23
N GLN A 140 -9.96 -10.14 0.79
CA GLN A 140 -9.19 -10.55 1.97
C GLN A 140 -7.68 -10.58 1.75
N THR A 141 -7.22 -10.78 0.51
CA THR A 141 -5.78 -10.87 0.16
C THR A 141 -5.16 -9.53 -0.25
N GLY A 142 -5.82 -8.41 0.01
CA GLY A 142 -5.26 -7.08 -0.28
C GLY A 142 -4.00 -6.77 0.54
N LEU A 143 -3.19 -5.84 0.05
CA LEU A 143 -1.87 -5.52 0.59
C LEU A 143 -1.88 -4.77 1.93
N SER A 144 -2.96 -4.08 2.29
CA SER A 144 -3.02 -3.18 3.47
C SER A 144 -3.58 -3.90 4.71
N TRP A 145 -2.81 -3.88 5.79
CA TRP A 145 -3.08 -4.56 7.06
C TRP A 145 -2.74 -3.65 8.24
N THR A 146 -3.21 -3.98 9.43
CA THR A 146 -2.91 -3.22 10.64
C THR A 146 -2.63 -4.13 11.84
N THR A 147 -1.79 -3.67 12.76
CA THR A 147 -1.63 -4.35 14.07
C THR A 147 -2.70 -3.94 15.09
N SER A 148 -3.62 -3.05 14.73
CA SER A 148 -4.69 -2.57 15.61
C SER A 148 -6.02 -3.21 15.23
N PHE A 149 -6.52 -4.10 16.09
CA PHE A 149 -7.86 -4.67 15.93
C PHE A 149 -8.94 -3.58 15.93
N GLU A 150 -8.80 -2.56 16.81
CA GLU A 150 -9.70 -1.40 16.87
C GLU A 150 -9.81 -0.69 15.50
N ARG A 151 -8.69 -0.48 14.81
CA ARG A 151 -8.68 0.13 13.48
C ARG A 151 -9.40 -0.76 12.47
N ALA A 152 -9.13 -2.05 12.44
CA ALA A 152 -9.83 -2.99 11.56
C ALA A 152 -11.34 -2.98 11.84
N HIS A 153 -11.75 -3.03 13.10
CA HIS A 153 -13.15 -2.95 13.52
C HIS A 153 -13.83 -1.64 13.09
N TRP A 154 -13.15 -0.50 13.25
CA TRP A 154 -13.66 0.80 12.80
C TRP A 154 -13.90 0.82 11.28
N PHE A 155 -12.98 0.24 10.49
CA PHE A 155 -13.17 0.11 9.05
C PHE A 155 -14.35 -0.80 8.69
N ALA A 156 -14.46 -1.97 9.34
CA ALA A 156 -15.52 -2.94 9.07
C ALA A 156 -16.92 -2.35 9.34
N THR A 157 -17.07 -1.65 10.47
CA THR A 157 -18.36 -1.06 10.89
C THR A 157 -18.73 0.19 10.11
N ARG A 158 -17.77 1.08 9.83
CA ARG A 158 -18.04 2.35 9.12
C ARG A 158 -18.30 2.16 7.63
N LEU A 159 -17.54 1.29 6.96
CA LEU A 159 -17.74 1.03 5.53
C LEU A 159 -18.98 0.18 5.28
N GLY A 160 -19.30 -0.76 6.18
CA GLY A 160 -20.56 -1.50 6.15
C GLY A 160 -21.79 -0.60 6.23
N ALA A 161 -21.73 0.47 7.03
CA ALA A 161 -22.82 1.44 7.17
C ALA A 161 -23.03 2.33 5.93
N ILE A 162 -22.01 2.55 5.10
CA ILE A 162 -22.06 3.47 3.95
C ILE A 162 -22.27 2.73 2.62
N GLY A 163 -21.73 1.51 2.48
CA GLY A 163 -21.68 0.78 1.21
C GLY A 163 -22.69 -0.36 1.04
N GLY A 164 -23.47 -0.69 2.09
CA GLY A 164 -24.44 -1.80 2.05
C GLY A 164 -23.82 -3.20 1.87
N ARG A 165 -22.49 -3.31 1.90
CA ARG A 165 -21.74 -4.57 1.86
C ARG A 165 -21.12 -4.83 3.23
N HIS A 166 -21.45 -5.98 3.81
CA HIS A 166 -20.85 -6.42 5.05
C HIS A 166 -19.33 -6.57 4.85
N HIS A 167 -18.55 -5.95 5.72
CA HIS A 167 -17.10 -6.14 5.77
C HIS A 167 -16.81 -7.09 6.92
N GLU A 168 -15.94 -8.05 6.67
CA GLU A 168 -15.40 -8.98 7.66
C GLU A 168 -14.04 -8.48 8.13
N ILE A 169 -13.62 -8.94 9.31
CA ILE A 169 -12.27 -8.74 9.79
C ILE A 169 -11.53 -10.06 9.58
N TYR A 170 -10.44 -9.99 8.84
CA TYR A 170 -9.51 -11.08 8.63
C TYR A 170 -8.29 -10.92 9.51
N GLU A 171 -7.69 -12.03 9.93
CA GLU A 171 -6.45 -12.05 10.68
C GLU A 171 -5.40 -12.96 10.03
N ALA A 172 -4.13 -12.58 10.21
CA ALA A 172 -3.00 -13.36 9.74
C ALA A 172 -1.80 -13.15 10.66
N THR A 173 -1.11 -14.26 10.98
CA THR A 173 0.25 -14.22 11.52
C THR A 173 1.22 -14.26 10.34
N VAL A 174 1.97 -13.17 10.15
CA VAL A 174 2.77 -12.95 8.96
C VAL A 174 4.26 -12.97 9.30
N GLN A 175 5.07 -13.70 8.53
CA GLN A 175 6.53 -13.67 8.66
C GLN A 175 7.07 -12.29 8.26
N ARG A 176 8.13 -11.81 8.93
CA ARG A 176 8.70 -10.49 8.66
C ARG A 176 9.11 -10.28 7.19
N GLU A 177 9.42 -11.36 6.46
CA GLU A 177 9.84 -11.39 5.05
C GLU A 177 8.72 -11.01 4.08
N ALA A 178 7.47 -11.07 4.51
CA ALA A 178 6.33 -10.62 3.73
C ALA A 178 6.04 -9.11 3.91
N VAL A 179 6.66 -8.43 4.89
CA VAL A 179 6.40 -7.00 5.13
C VAL A 179 7.09 -6.13 4.09
N LEU A 180 6.35 -5.46 3.23
CA LEU A 180 6.90 -4.51 2.26
C LEU A 180 7.15 -3.15 2.90
N ALA A 181 6.17 -2.66 3.67
CA ALA A 181 6.25 -1.37 4.32
C ALA A 181 5.51 -1.29 5.65
N SER A 182 5.86 -0.29 6.45
CA SER A 182 5.10 0.10 7.64
C SER A 182 4.96 1.62 7.72
N PHE A 183 3.73 2.11 7.87
CA PHE A 183 3.37 3.51 7.99
C PHE A 183 2.63 3.75 9.30
N HIS A 184 3.33 4.36 10.27
CA HIS A 184 2.80 4.58 11.62
C HIS A 184 2.58 6.06 11.92
N LYS A 185 3.50 6.92 11.49
CA LYS A 185 3.57 8.33 11.92
C LYS A 185 2.67 9.25 11.14
N THR A 186 2.50 8.99 9.85
CA THR A 186 1.93 9.98 8.92
C THR A 186 0.42 10.14 9.08
N ARG A 187 -0.24 9.17 9.74
CA ARG A 187 -1.67 9.18 10.07
C ARG A 187 -2.07 8.51 11.39
N SER A 188 -1.11 8.10 12.22
CA SER A 188 -1.37 7.23 13.39
C SER A 188 -2.07 5.91 13.04
N GLU A 189 -1.88 5.40 11.81
CA GLU A 189 -2.71 4.34 11.23
C GLU A 189 -2.18 2.92 11.46
N HIS A 190 -1.01 2.75 12.07
CA HIS A 190 -0.40 1.44 12.34
C HIS A 190 -0.47 0.48 11.13
N GLU A 191 -0.31 1.03 9.93
CA GLU A 191 -0.52 0.32 8.68
C GLU A 191 0.75 -0.46 8.31
N TYR A 192 0.54 -1.70 7.90
CA TYR A 192 1.54 -2.55 7.27
C TYR A 192 1.08 -2.86 5.86
N VAL A 193 2.02 -2.75 4.93
CA VAL A 193 1.86 -3.25 3.57
C VAL A 193 2.58 -4.59 3.50
N ILE A 194 1.88 -5.66 3.13
CA ILE A 194 2.46 -7.00 3.05
C ILE A 194 2.25 -7.61 1.67
N ASP A 195 3.22 -8.37 1.19
CA ASP A 195 3.10 -9.23 0.02
C ASP A 195 2.31 -10.48 0.43
N THR A 196 1.03 -10.54 0.05
CA THR A 196 0.16 -11.66 0.41
C THR A 196 0.45 -12.92 -0.38
N GLY A 197 1.21 -12.82 -1.48
CA GLY A 197 1.73 -13.97 -2.23
C GLY A 197 2.77 -14.78 -1.45
N ARG A 198 3.34 -14.20 -0.38
CA ARG A 198 4.31 -14.85 0.52
C ARG A 198 3.68 -15.49 1.76
N LEU A 199 2.35 -15.49 1.87
CA LEU A 199 1.68 -16.09 3.03
C LEU A 199 1.60 -17.61 2.88
N ASP A 200 2.02 -18.34 3.92
CA ASP A 200 1.89 -19.80 4.01
C ASP A 200 0.42 -20.27 3.91
N ARG A 201 -0.52 -19.38 4.31
CA ARG A 201 -1.96 -19.55 4.10
C ARG A 201 -2.41 -18.57 3.02
N VAL A 202 -2.89 -19.12 1.91
CA VAL A 202 -3.45 -18.33 0.78
C VAL A 202 -4.70 -17.54 1.22
N ILE A 203 -5.38 -17.98 2.29
CA ILE A 203 -6.60 -17.36 2.79
C ILE A 203 -6.42 -17.03 4.28
N PRO A 204 -6.48 -15.74 4.67
CA PRO A 204 -6.54 -15.32 6.06
C PRO A 204 -7.76 -15.87 6.81
N ASP A 205 -7.63 -16.08 8.12
CA ASP A 205 -8.74 -16.56 8.95
C ASP A 205 -9.72 -15.41 9.23
N ILE A 206 -11.02 -15.70 9.25
CA ILE A 206 -12.05 -14.72 9.63
C ILE A 206 -12.09 -14.62 11.16
N VAL A 207 -12.06 -13.39 11.69
CA VAL A 207 -12.30 -13.14 13.11
C VAL A 207 -13.80 -13.14 13.36
N GLU A 208 -14.29 -14.16 14.07
CA GLU A 208 -15.70 -14.31 14.41
C GLU A 208 -16.25 -13.09 15.18
N PRO A 209 -17.42 -12.54 14.81
CA PRO A 209 -18.01 -11.37 15.50
C PRO A 209 -18.15 -11.54 17.01
N ALA A 210 -18.33 -12.77 17.50
CA ALA A 210 -18.48 -13.08 18.92
C ALA A 210 -17.22 -12.80 19.76
N VAL A 211 -16.03 -12.71 19.15
CA VAL A 211 -14.78 -12.44 19.87
C VAL A 211 -14.32 -10.97 19.77
N TRP A 212 -15.02 -10.14 19.00
CA TRP A 212 -14.60 -8.74 18.76
C TRP A 212 -14.55 -7.92 20.04
N GLU A 213 -15.52 -8.09 20.94
CA GLU A 213 -15.58 -7.36 22.21
C GLU A 213 -14.33 -7.63 23.06
N HIS A 214 -13.91 -8.90 23.13
CA HIS A 214 -12.71 -9.29 23.87
C HIS A 214 -11.43 -8.70 23.27
N LEU A 215 -11.29 -8.74 21.94
CA LEU A 215 -10.12 -8.19 21.24
C LEU A 215 -10.03 -6.66 21.34
N LEU A 216 -11.18 -5.97 21.40
CA LEU A 216 -11.23 -4.53 21.67
C LEU A 216 -10.73 -4.22 23.10
N GLU A 217 -11.14 -5.00 24.09
CA GLU A 217 -10.67 -4.86 25.47
C GLU A 217 -9.17 -5.14 25.62
N GLU A 218 -8.62 -6.11 24.87
CA GLU A 218 -7.19 -6.40 24.86
C GLU A 218 -6.36 -5.32 24.16
N GLY A 219 -6.87 -4.76 23.06
CA GLY A 219 -6.21 -3.68 22.32
C GLY A 219 -6.14 -2.37 23.09
N ASP A 220 -7.08 -2.12 24.01
CA ASP A 220 -7.13 -0.95 24.88
C ASP A 220 -6.22 -1.07 26.12
N ARG A 221 -5.64 -2.26 26.36
CA ARG A 221 -4.60 -2.41 27.38
C ARG A 221 -3.33 -1.69 26.90
N PRO A 222 -2.73 -0.81 27.72
CA PRO A 222 -1.50 -0.14 27.34
C PRO A 222 -0.42 -1.19 27.05
N ARG A 223 0.07 -1.21 25.80
CA ARG A 223 1.21 -2.06 25.44
C ARG A 223 2.41 -1.62 26.27
N PRO A 224 3.25 -2.55 26.77
CA PRO A 224 4.50 -2.17 27.40
C PRO A 224 5.27 -1.30 26.41
N THR A 225 5.63 -0.10 26.83
CA THR A 225 6.55 0.76 26.08
C THR A 225 7.85 -0.01 25.85
N ASP A 226 8.17 -0.32 24.60
CA ASP A 226 9.49 -0.82 24.21
C ASP A 226 10.56 0.18 24.70
N GLN A 227 11.46 -0.29 25.57
CA GLN A 227 12.65 0.40 26.03
C GLN A 227 13.78 0.28 25.00
#